data_AF-A0A9K3CZS8-F1
#
_entry.id   AF-A0A9K3CZS8-F1
#
_cell.length_a   1.000
_cell.length_b   1.000
_cell.length_c   1.000
_cell.angle_alpha   90.00
_cell.angle_beta   90.00
_cell.angle_gamma   90.00
#
_symmetry.space_group_name_H-M   'P 1'
#
loop_
_entity.id
_entity.type
_entity.pdbx_description
1 polymer ?
#
loop_
_entity_poly.entity_id
_entity_poly.type
_entity_poly.pdbx_seq_one_letter_code
_entity_poly.pdbx_strand_id
1 'polypeptide(L)'
;MEAMRGERAASEKSDMYARERQRIEDAKGLQQSREDYEKIKREKERAKMRREQAMERERRRKVEEQIKAEKEIRRQHHGRLTGIGSNQASPSAQASKGTYKPATVSAPPGTTCRLRFRLMTSNKQVSTPPFPLTHTFRQAEEWLRAQDMAIPHGSHFYRLTPVRQVIPMHDWDRTLVDLGLAPSAVIIIDNV
;
A
#
# COMPACT_ATOMS: atom_id res chain seq x y z
N MET A 1 31.31 -79.28 6.94
CA MET A 1 31.62 -77.99 7.59
C MET A 1 31.92 -76.88 6.56
N GLU A 2 32.53 -77.17 5.41
CA GLU A 2 32.78 -76.14 4.37
C GLU A 2 31.54 -75.70 3.58
N ALA A 3 30.61 -76.62 3.26
CA ALA A 3 29.38 -76.30 2.53
C ALA A 3 28.50 -75.26 3.27
N MET A 4 28.37 -75.38 4.60
CA MET A 4 27.61 -74.45 5.44
C MET A 4 28.26 -73.05 5.53
N ARG A 5 29.57 -72.96 5.28
CA ARG A 5 30.32 -71.69 5.25
C ARG A 5 30.17 -70.99 3.91
N GLY A 6 30.09 -71.75 2.81
CA GLY A 6 29.83 -71.23 1.47
C GLY A 6 28.41 -70.68 1.30
N GLU A 7 27.40 -71.35 1.85
CA GLU A 7 26.00 -70.91 1.81
C GLU A 7 25.76 -69.63 2.61
N ARG A 8 26.38 -69.52 3.80
CA ARG A 8 26.38 -68.26 4.58
C ARG A 8 27.05 -67.12 3.83
N ALA A 9 28.21 -67.37 3.20
CA ALA A 9 28.90 -66.34 2.42
C ALA A 9 28.10 -65.88 1.18
N ALA A 10 27.29 -66.77 0.57
CA ALA A 10 26.41 -66.42 -0.53
C ALA A 10 25.21 -65.58 -0.04
N SER A 11 24.59 -65.95 1.08
CA SER A 11 23.50 -65.20 1.72
C SER A 11 23.95 -63.80 2.17
N GLU A 12 25.13 -63.69 2.78
CA GLU A 12 25.68 -62.40 3.23
C GLU A 12 25.92 -61.46 2.04
N LYS A 13 26.38 -61.99 0.90
CA LYS A 13 26.55 -61.21 -0.33
C LYS A 13 25.21 -60.72 -0.87
N SER A 14 24.18 -61.58 -0.96
CA SER A 14 22.85 -61.15 -1.43
C SER A 14 22.23 -60.10 -0.51
N ASP A 15 22.42 -60.24 0.80
CA ASP A 15 21.90 -59.27 1.78
C ASP A 15 22.61 -57.92 1.67
N MET A 16 23.92 -57.92 1.41
CA MET A 16 24.68 -56.69 1.15
C MET A 16 24.19 -55.98 -0.11
N TYR A 17 23.94 -56.71 -1.20
CA TYR A 17 23.40 -56.14 -2.43
C TYR A 17 21.97 -55.61 -2.25
N ALA A 18 21.13 -56.31 -1.48
CA ALA A 18 19.77 -55.86 -1.17
C ALA A 18 19.77 -54.57 -0.35
N ARG A 19 20.63 -54.46 0.66
CA ARG A 19 20.79 -53.24 1.48
C ARG A 19 21.29 -52.06 0.67
N GLU A 20 22.25 -52.27 -0.22
CA GLU A 20 22.75 -51.19 -1.07
C GLU A 20 21.70 -50.74 -2.09
N ARG A 21 20.92 -51.67 -2.66
CA ARG A 21 19.76 -51.32 -3.50
C ARG A 21 18.73 -50.49 -2.75
N GLN A 22 18.38 -50.89 -1.52
CA GLN A 22 17.44 -50.14 -0.69
C GLN A 22 17.96 -48.73 -0.39
N ARG A 23 19.24 -48.58 -0.07
CA ARG A 23 19.86 -47.26 0.15
C ARG A 23 19.73 -46.36 -1.09
N ILE A 24 19.97 -46.90 -2.28
CA ILE A 24 19.87 -46.14 -3.54
C ILE A 24 18.42 -45.73 -3.80
N GLU A 25 17.47 -46.64 -3.58
CA GLU A 25 16.04 -46.35 -3.73
C GLU A 25 15.55 -45.29 -2.74
N ASP A 26 15.95 -45.39 -1.47
CA ASP A 26 15.61 -44.42 -0.42
C ASP A 26 16.21 -43.04 -0.73
N ALA A 27 17.47 -42.99 -1.17
CA ALA A 27 18.12 -41.74 -1.57
C ALA A 27 17.41 -41.08 -2.76
N LYS A 28 17.00 -41.89 -3.74
CA LYS A 28 16.25 -41.42 -4.91
C LYS A 28 14.85 -40.94 -4.52
N GLY A 29 14.15 -41.67 -3.66
CA GLY A 29 12.83 -41.30 -3.15
C GLY A 29 12.86 -40.00 -2.36
N LEU A 30 13.89 -39.80 -1.53
CA LEU A 30 14.08 -38.55 -0.79
C LEU A 30 14.33 -37.36 -1.72
N GLN A 31 15.15 -37.56 -2.76
CA GLN A 31 15.42 -36.52 -3.74
C GLN A 31 14.17 -36.16 -4.56
N GLN A 32 13.43 -37.14 -5.04
CA GLN A 32 12.16 -36.93 -5.75
C GLN A 32 11.12 -36.21 -4.88
N SER A 33 10.99 -36.62 -3.61
CA SER A 33 10.07 -35.97 -2.66
C SER A 33 10.40 -34.49 -2.44
N ARG A 34 11.69 -34.14 -2.35
CA ARG A 34 12.14 -32.74 -2.25
C ARG A 34 11.82 -31.95 -3.52
N GLU A 35 12.12 -32.51 -4.69
CA GLU A 35 11.83 -31.86 -5.98
C GLU A 35 10.32 -31.61 -6.17
N ASP A 36 9.48 -32.57 -5.77
CA ASP A 36 8.03 -32.44 -5.86
C ASP A 36 7.47 -31.41 -4.88
N TYR A 37 8.00 -31.37 -3.65
CA TYR A 37 7.66 -30.33 -2.69
C TYR A 37 8.02 -28.92 -3.21
N GLU A 38 9.20 -28.75 -3.79
CA GLU A 38 9.62 -27.49 -4.40
C GLU A 38 8.78 -27.10 -5.61
N LYS A 39 8.39 -28.06 -6.46
CA LYS A 39 7.48 -27.82 -7.59
C LYS A 39 6.12 -27.32 -7.09
N ILE A 40 5.54 -27.99 -6.10
CA ILE A 40 4.24 -27.59 -5.51
C ILE A 40 4.34 -26.19 -4.90
N LYS A 41 5.43 -25.88 -4.20
CA LYS A 41 5.65 -24.54 -3.63
C LYS A 41 5.73 -23.46 -4.72
N ARG A 42 6.53 -23.69 -5.75
CA ARG A 42 6.64 -22.77 -6.91
C ARG A 42 5.30 -22.59 -7.62
N GLU A 43 4.53 -23.65 -7.78
CA GLU A 43 3.22 -23.58 -8.42
C GLU A 43 2.23 -22.76 -7.59
N LYS A 44 2.19 -22.96 -6.27
CA LYS A 44 1.36 -22.16 -5.35
C LYS A 44 1.72 -20.67 -5.40
N GLU A 45 3.01 -20.34 -5.42
CA GLU A 45 3.48 -18.95 -5.54
C GLU A 45 3.06 -18.33 -6.88
N ARG A 46 3.23 -19.06 -8.00
CA ARG A 46 2.76 -18.60 -9.32
C ARG A 46 1.25 -18.44 -9.38
N ALA A 47 0.48 -19.35 -8.78
CA ALA A 47 -0.97 -19.27 -8.72
C ALA A 47 -1.44 -18.04 -7.92
N LYS A 48 -0.80 -17.77 -6.78
CA LYS A 48 -1.06 -16.56 -5.98
C LYS A 48 -0.77 -15.29 -6.79
N MET A 49 0.38 -15.21 -7.44
CA MET A 49 0.74 -14.09 -8.32
C MET A 49 -0.25 -13.89 -9.47
N ARG A 50 -0.70 -14.97 -10.12
CA ARG A 50 -1.71 -14.89 -11.18
C ARG A 50 -3.05 -14.38 -10.67
N ARG A 51 -3.47 -14.82 -9.48
CA ARG A 51 -4.71 -14.36 -8.83
C ARG A 51 -4.63 -12.88 -8.49
N GLU A 52 -3.53 -12.42 -7.92
CA GLU A 52 -3.30 -11.01 -7.60
C GLU A 52 -3.30 -10.13 -8.86
N GLN A 53 -2.61 -10.57 -9.93
CA GLN A 53 -2.63 -9.86 -11.21
C GLN A 53 -4.00 -9.85 -11.89
N ALA A 54 -4.81 -10.91 -11.73
CA ALA A 54 -6.18 -10.95 -12.24
C ALA A 54 -7.08 -9.95 -11.49
N MET A 55 -7.00 -9.92 -10.15
CA MET A 55 -7.76 -8.96 -9.33
C MET A 55 -7.35 -7.51 -9.64
N GLU A 56 -6.06 -7.25 -9.84
CA GLU A 56 -5.57 -5.92 -10.21
C GLU A 56 -6.06 -5.49 -11.60
N ARG A 57 -6.05 -6.39 -12.59
CA ARG A 57 -6.62 -6.10 -13.92
C ARG A 57 -8.12 -5.83 -13.85
N GLU A 58 -8.86 -6.59 -13.04
CA GLU A 58 -10.29 -6.37 -12.84
C GLU A 58 -10.57 -5.01 -12.19
N ARG A 59 -9.78 -4.61 -11.19
CA ARG A 59 -9.88 -3.28 -10.56
C ARG A 59 -9.62 -2.17 -11.55
N ARG A 60 -8.56 -2.27 -12.36
CA ARG A 60 -8.26 -1.29 -13.41
C ARG A 60 -9.39 -1.18 -14.42
N ARG A 61 -9.95 -2.31 -14.86
CA ARG A 61 -11.09 -2.34 -15.76
C ARG A 61 -12.34 -1.66 -15.15
N LYS A 62 -12.66 -1.92 -13.88
CA LYS A 62 -13.78 -1.25 -13.19
C LYS A 62 -13.59 0.26 -13.11
N VAL A 63 -12.37 0.72 -12.80
CA VAL A 63 -12.04 2.16 -12.77
C VAL A 63 -12.16 2.78 -14.17
N GLU A 64 -11.65 2.10 -15.19
CA GLU A 64 -11.75 2.56 -16.59
C GLU A 64 -13.21 2.65 -17.07
N GLU A 65 -14.04 1.66 -16.71
CA GLU A 65 -15.47 1.66 -16.99
C GLU A 65 -16.19 2.82 -16.29
N GLN A 66 -15.87 3.11 -15.02
CA GLN A 66 -16.40 4.26 -14.28
C GLN A 66 -15.99 5.59 -14.93
N ILE A 67 -14.72 5.75 -15.30
CA ILE A 67 -14.22 6.95 -15.98
C ILE A 67 -14.93 7.13 -17.34
N LYS A 68 -15.15 6.05 -18.08
CA LYS A 68 -15.85 6.10 -19.37
C LYS A 68 -17.31 6.49 -19.21
N ALA A 69 -18.00 5.95 -18.20
CA ALA A 69 -19.38 6.30 -17.87
C ALA A 69 -19.49 7.77 -17.43
N GLU A 70 -18.59 8.25 -16.56
CA GLU A 70 -18.59 9.65 -16.12
C GLU A 70 -18.26 10.60 -17.28
N LYS A 71 -17.34 10.21 -18.16
CA LYS A 71 -16.99 10.99 -19.37
C LYS A 71 -18.15 11.08 -20.35
N GLU A 72 -18.95 10.02 -20.48
CA GLU A 72 -20.16 10.01 -21.29
C GLU A 72 -21.23 10.95 -20.72
N ILE A 73 -21.49 10.87 -19.41
CA ILE A 73 -22.43 11.76 -18.71
C ILE A 73 -21.98 13.22 -18.84
N ARG A 74 -20.68 13.49 -18.68
CA ARG A 74 -20.13 14.83 -18.87
C ARG A 74 -20.32 15.30 -20.31
N ARG A 75 -20.13 14.44 -21.32
CA ARG A 75 -20.35 14.79 -22.73
C ARG A 75 -21.82 15.11 -23.01
N GLN A 76 -22.76 14.33 -22.46
CA GLN A 76 -24.19 14.58 -22.61
C GLN A 76 -24.64 15.86 -21.89
N HIS A 77 -24.09 16.14 -20.71
CA HIS A 77 -24.38 17.37 -19.97
C HIS A 77 -23.83 18.63 -20.70
N HIS A 78 -22.64 18.54 -21.29
CA HIS A 78 -22.08 19.63 -22.10
C HIS A 78 -22.85 19.81 -23.41
N GLY A 79 -23.27 18.73 -24.07
CA GLY A 79 -24.10 18.81 -25.28
C GLY A 79 -25.50 19.38 -25.04
N ARG A 80 -26.06 19.18 -23.83
CA ARG A 80 -27.36 19.72 -23.42
C ARG A 80 -27.29 21.21 -23.04
N LEU A 81 -26.14 21.68 -22.53
CA LEU A 81 -25.90 23.09 -22.21
C LEU A 81 -25.56 23.95 -23.45
N THR A 82 -24.99 23.36 -24.51
CA THR A 82 -24.74 24.10 -25.76
C THR A 82 -25.99 24.28 -26.64
N GLY A 83 -27.12 23.66 -26.28
CA GLY A 83 -28.39 23.76 -27.01
C GLY A 83 -29.40 24.77 -26.46
N ILE A 84 -29.12 25.42 -25.32
CA ILE A 84 -30.02 26.41 -24.71
C ILE A 84 -29.22 27.67 -24.37
N GLY A 85 -29.30 28.66 -25.26
CA GLY A 85 -29.35 30.09 -24.92
C GLY A 85 -28.16 30.72 -24.20
N SER A 86 -27.39 31.50 -24.98
CA SER A 86 -26.89 32.87 -24.71
C SER A 86 -26.81 33.39 -23.25
N ASN A 87 -25.65 33.99 -22.97
CA ASN A 87 -25.32 34.93 -21.89
C ASN A 87 -25.17 34.38 -20.46
N GLN A 88 -23.91 34.12 -20.07
CA GLN A 88 -23.24 34.86 -18.99
C GLN A 88 -21.74 34.53 -18.95
N ALA A 89 -20.94 35.56 -18.77
CA ALA A 89 -19.48 35.54 -18.79
C ALA A 89 -18.88 35.01 -17.47
N SER A 90 -17.83 34.19 -17.56
CA SER A 90 -16.50 34.51 -16.99
C SER A 90 -15.50 33.35 -17.05
N PRO A 91 -14.18 33.64 -16.98
CA PRO A 91 -13.16 32.95 -17.75
C PRO A 91 -12.33 31.95 -16.94
N SER A 92 -11.82 30.93 -17.63
CA SER A 92 -10.38 30.64 -17.76
C SER A 92 -10.19 29.16 -18.05
N ALA A 93 -10.09 28.84 -19.33
CA ALA A 93 -9.54 27.60 -19.80
C ALA A 93 -8.01 27.75 -19.81
N GLN A 94 -7.31 26.93 -19.02
CA GLN A 94 -5.87 26.74 -19.22
C GLN A 94 -5.60 25.24 -19.39
N ALA A 95 -5.53 24.85 -20.66
CA ALA A 95 -4.90 23.61 -21.07
C ALA A 95 -3.42 23.64 -20.68
N SER A 96 -2.92 22.59 -20.03
CA SER A 96 -1.48 22.37 -19.92
C SER A 96 -1.13 20.93 -20.27
N LYS A 97 -0.16 20.83 -21.18
CA LYS A 97 0.42 19.63 -21.76
C LYS A 97 1.17 18.81 -20.70
N GLY A 98 1.28 17.52 -20.94
CA GLY A 98 1.87 16.54 -20.03
C GLY A 98 3.32 16.83 -19.63
N THR A 99 3.62 16.49 -18.38
CA THR A 99 4.95 16.04 -17.92
C THR A 99 4.70 15.11 -16.75
N TYR A 100 5.15 13.87 -16.86
CA TYR A 100 5.06 12.86 -15.81
C TYR A 100 5.84 13.33 -14.58
N LYS A 101 5.11 13.67 -13.51
CA LYS A 101 5.61 13.75 -12.13
C LYS A 101 4.70 12.88 -11.25
N PRO A 102 5.22 12.24 -10.19
CA PRO A 102 4.48 11.28 -9.41
C PRO A 102 3.17 11.90 -8.93
N ALA A 103 2.09 11.13 -9.05
CA ALA A 103 0.71 11.53 -8.82
C ALA A 103 0.51 12.16 -7.44
N THR A 104 0.80 13.45 -7.35
CA THR A 104 0.22 14.32 -6.36
C THR A 104 -1.16 14.59 -6.90
N VAL A 105 -2.15 13.88 -6.37
CA VAL A 105 -3.57 14.20 -6.55
C VAL A 105 -3.70 15.66 -6.13
N SER A 106 -3.61 16.58 -7.10
CA SER A 106 -3.93 17.98 -6.89
C SER A 106 -5.43 17.99 -6.86
N ALA A 107 -5.99 17.82 -5.67
CA ALA A 107 -7.35 18.24 -5.41
C ALA A 107 -7.51 19.68 -5.93
N PRO A 108 -8.72 20.08 -6.37
CA PRO A 108 -8.98 21.46 -6.73
C PRO A 108 -8.45 22.40 -5.64
N PRO A 109 -7.76 23.50 -6.03
CA PRO A 109 -7.18 24.43 -5.07
C PRO A 109 -8.28 24.90 -4.12
N GLY A 110 -8.18 24.50 -2.84
CA GLY A 110 -9.10 24.92 -1.79
C GLY A 110 -10.15 23.91 -1.31
N THR A 111 -10.08 22.61 -1.65
CA THR A 111 -11.04 21.62 -1.10
C THR A 111 -10.42 20.62 -0.13
N THR A 112 -9.09 20.45 -0.15
CA THR A 112 -8.40 19.50 0.73
C THR A 112 -7.17 20.10 1.39
N CYS A 113 -6.84 19.60 2.58
CA CYS A 113 -5.67 19.95 3.34
C CYS A 113 -4.68 18.76 3.37
N ARG A 114 -3.39 19.01 3.17
CA ARG A 114 -2.33 17.99 3.36
C ARG A 114 -1.45 18.35 4.54
N LEU A 115 -1.36 17.46 5.52
CA LEU A 115 -0.53 17.65 6.70
C LEU A 115 0.73 16.79 6.61
N ARG A 116 1.84 17.32 7.13
CA ARG A 116 3.09 16.56 7.33
C ARG A 116 3.44 16.60 8.80
N PHE A 117 3.50 15.44 9.43
CA PHE A 117 3.90 15.30 10.82
C PHE A 117 5.38 14.93 10.90
N ARG A 118 6.13 15.61 11.75
CA ARG A 118 7.55 15.34 12.02
C ARG A 118 7.74 15.10 13.50
N LEU A 119 8.18 13.90 13.86
CA LEU A 119 8.52 13.56 15.24
C LEU A 119 9.99 13.92 15.50
N MET A 120 10.25 14.82 16.48
CA MET A 120 11.61 15.26 16.80
C MET A 120 12.48 14.12 17.34
N THR A 121 11.92 13.30 18.22
CA THR A 121 12.63 12.23 18.95
C THR A 121 13.21 11.16 18.04
N SER A 122 12.51 10.79 16.97
CA SER A 122 12.93 9.69 16.09
C SER A 122 13.29 10.16 14.67
N ASN A 123 13.28 11.47 14.41
CA ASN A 123 13.42 12.10 13.10
C ASN A 123 12.55 11.45 12.00
N LYS A 124 11.41 10.86 12.39
CA LYS A 124 10.45 10.23 11.47
C LYS A 124 9.51 11.30 10.94
N GLN A 125 9.18 11.21 9.67
CA GLN A 125 8.21 12.09 9.02
C GLN A 125 7.12 11.24 8.37
N VAL A 126 5.87 11.62 8.58
CA VAL A 126 4.70 11.01 7.97
C VAL A 126 3.91 12.08 7.23
N SER A 127 3.62 11.85 5.95
CA SER A 127 2.71 12.70 5.18
C SER A 127 1.33 12.08 5.19
N THR A 128 0.33 12.88 5.52
CA THR A 128 -1.07 12.43 5.51
C THR A 128 -1.59 12.34 4.08
N PRO A 129 -2.63 11.51 3.85
CA PRO A 129 -3.48 11.68 2.68
C PRO A 129 -4.15 13.08 2.70
N PRO A 130 -4.71 13.53 1.56
CA PRO A 130 -5.48 14.77 1.52
C PRO A 130 -6.75 14.61 2.38
N PHE A 131 -6.84 15.40 3.45
CA PHE A 131 -8.03 15.48 4.29
C PHE A 131 -9.01 16.52 3.76
N PRO A 132 -10.33 16.34 3.96
CA PRO A 132 -11.32 17.39 3.77
C PRO A 132 -11.02 18.62 4.65
N LEU A 133 -11.41 19.83 4.22
CA LEU A 133 -11.24 21.04 5.04
C LEU A 133 -12.05 21.03 6.33
N THR A 134 -13.20 20.35 6.34
CA THR A 134 -14.10 20.21 7.49
C THR A 134 -13.58 19.24 8.56
N HIS A 135 -12.50 18.53 8.26
CA HIS A 135 -11.89 17.60 9.18
C HIS A 135 -11.31 18.36 10.38
N THR A 136 -11.38 17.77 11.57
CA THR A 136 -10.78 18.39 12.77
C THR A 136 -9.33 17.95 12.95
N PHE A 137 -8.58 18.72 13.75
CA PHE A 137 -7.21 18.35 14.09
C PHE A 137 -7.15 17.05 14.91
N ARG A 138 -8.11 16.84 15.81
CA ARG A 138 -8.25 15.58 16.60
C ARG A 138 -8.32 14.35 15.70
N GLN A 139 -9.17 14.37 14.68
CA GLN A 139 -9.29 13.24 13.77
C GLN A 139 -7.98 13.00 12.98
N ALA A 140 -7.24 14.06 12.65
CA ALA A 140 -5.94 13.92 11.98
C ALA A 140 -4.88 13.29 12.92
N GLU A 141 -4.98 13.59 14.22
CA GLU A 141 -4.14 12.99 15.27
C GLU A 141 -4.48 11.52 15.51
N GLU A 142 -5.76 11.15 15.53
CA GLU A 142 -6.22 9.76 15.58
C GLU A 142 -5.73 8.95 14.38
N TRP A 143 -5.81 9.54 13.17
CA TRP A 143 -5.24 8.93 11.98
C TRP A 143 -3.73 8.70 12.13
N LEU A 144 -3.01 9.67 12.69
CA LEU A 144 -1.57 9.56 12.90
C LEU A 144 -1.21 8.46 13.92
N ARG A 145 -1.96 8.34 15.02
CA ARG A 145 -1.81 7.24 15.98
C ARG A 145 -2.05 5.88 15.34
N ALA A 146 -2.97 5.78 14.39
CA ALA A 146 -3.23 4.55 13.65
C ALA A 146 -2.08 4.14 12.69
N GLN A 147 -1.17 5.05 12.33
CA GLN A 147 -0.04 4.77 11.43
C GLN A 147 1.20 4.14 12.13
N ASP A 148 1.01 3.50 13.29
CA ASP A 148 2.08 2.87 14.08
C ASP A 148 3.24 3.83 14.42
N MET A 149 2.93 5.13 14.56
CA MET A 149 3.86 6.06 15.18
C MET A 149 3.74 5.92 16.70
N ALA A 150 4.83 5.53 17.35
CA ALA A 150 4.98 5.63 18.80
C ALA A 150 5.05 7.11 19.20
N ILE A 151 3.89 7.77 19.23
CA ILE A 151 3.71 9.12 19.77
C ILE A 151 3.61 8.99 21.29
N PRO A 152 4.54 9.59 22.05
CA PRO A 152 4.46 9.53 23.51
C PRO A 152 3.22 10.22 24.06
N HIS A 153 2.73 9.73 25.20
CA HIS A 153 1.65 10.39 25.91
C HIS A 153 2.11 11.78 26.39
N GLY A 154 1.33 12.82 26.09
CA GLY A 154 1.66 14.20 26.47
C GLY A 154 2.54 14.98 25.48
N SER A 155 2.75 14.46 24.26
CA SER A 155 3.47 15.21 23.22
C SER A 155 2.77 16.51 22.85
N HIS A 156 3.57 17.55 22.60
CA HIS A 156 3.11 18.85 22.16
C HIS A 156 3.19 18.96 20.64
N PHE A 157 2.14 19.52 20.04
CA PHE A 157 2.03 19.70 18.60
C PHE A 157 2.29 21.17 18.26
N TYR A 158 3.32 21.39 17.44
CA TYR A 158 3.74 22.72 17.01
C TYR A 158 3.50 22.87 15.51
N ARG A 159 2.87 23.95 15.11
CA ARG A 159 2.84 24.36 13.71
C ARG A 159 4.21 24.94 13.34
N LEU A 160 4.81 24.41 12.27
CA LEU A 160 6.03 24.97 11.69
C LEU A 160 5.67 26.17 10.81
N THR A 161 5.65 27.32 11.47
CA THR A 161 5.59 28.67 10.88
C THR A 161 6.88 29.42 11.27
N PRO A 162 7.16 30.62 10.71
CA PRO A 162 8.31 31.43 11.11
C PRO A 162 8.42 31.63 12.63
N VAL A 163 7.28 31.69 13.31
CA VAL A 163 7.16 31.57 14.77
C VAL A 163 6.58 30.19 15.07
N ARG A 164 7.21 29.42 15.97
CA ARG A 164 6.66 28.14 16.44
C ARG A 164 5.39 28.42 17.23
N GLN A 165 4.24 27.97 16.73
CA GLN A 165 2.96 28.10 17.41
C GLN A 165 2.53 26.75 17.97
N VAL A 166 2.29 26.69 19.28
CA VAL A 166 1.70 25.51 19.93
C VAL A 166 0.23 25.42 19.53
N ILE A 167 -0.24 24.23 19.16
CA ILE A 167 -1.67 23.95 18.97
C ILE A 167 -2.22 23.45 20.30
N PRO A 168 -2.93 24.28 21.08
CA PRO A 168 -3.42 23.89 22.39
C PRO A 168 -4.54 22.85 22.27
N MET A 169 -4.70 21.99 23.27
CA MET A 169 -5.70 20.90 23.22
C MET A 169 -7.15 21.38 23.01
N HIS A 170 -7.49 22.61 23.45
CA HIS A 170 -8.83 23.17 23.26
C HIS A 170 -9.15 23.51 21.79
N ASP A 171 -8.11 23.66 20.96
CA ASP A 171 -8.24 23.97 19.54
C ASP A 171 -8.29 22.71 18.67
N TRP A 172 -8.13 21.52 19.26
CA TRP A 172 -8.10 20.27 18.50
C TRP A 172 -9.44 19.91 17.86
N ASP A 173 -10.53 20.42 18.43
CA ASP A 173 -11.88 20.19 17.94
C ASP A 173 -12.28 21.18 16.82
N ARG A 174 -11.43 22.18 16.54
CA ARG A 174 -11.62 23.10 15.41
C ARG A 174 -11.23 22.44 14.09
N THR A 175 -11.79 22.94 13.00
CA THR A 175 -11.51 22.42 11.66
C THR A 175 -10.10 22.82 11.19
N LEU A 176 -9.53 22.07 10.26
CA LEU A 176 -8.21 22.36 9.69
C LEU A 176 -8.17 23.73 8.98
N VAL A 177 -9.31 24.21 8.48
CA VAL A 177 -9.42 25.55 7.88
C VAL A 177 -9.43 26.65 8.95
N ASP A 178 -10.13 26.46 10.07
CA ASP A 178 -10.18 27.44 11.16
C ASP A 178 -8.82 27.63 11.84
N LEU A 179 -8.02 26.56 11.91
CA LEU A 179 -6.64 26.60 12.39
C LEU A 179 -5.65 27.15 11.34
N GLY A 180 -6.14 27.47 10.14
CA GLY A 180 -5.34 27.97 9.03
C GLY A 180 -4.30 26.98 8.53
N LEU A 181 -4.50 25.68 8.70
CA LEU A 181 -3.56 24.63 8.28
C LEU A 181 -3.70 24.26 6.79
N ALA A 182 -4.80 24.67 6.16
CA ALA A 182 -5.02 24.53 4.73
C ALA A 182 -4.22 25.59 3.92
N PRO A 183 -3.75 25.27 2.70
CA PRO A 183 -3.90 24.00 1.97
C PRO A 183 -2.88 22.93 2.37
N SER A 184 -1.77 23.33 3.02
CA SER A 184 -0.79 22.40 3.54
C SER A 184 -0.06 22.96 4.75
N ALA A 185 0.21 22.12 5.75
CA ALA A 185 0.98 22.51 6.92
C ALA A 185 1.95 21.41 7.36
N VAL A 186 3.03 21.85 8.00
CA VAL A 186 3.99 20.95 8.67
C VAL A 186 3.79 21.11 10.18
N ILE A 187 3.56 19.99 10.85
CA ILE A 187 3.36 19.91 12.29
C ILE A 187 4.55 19.13 12.89
N ILE A 188 5.19 19.74 13.87
CA ILE A 188 6.27 19.13 14.64
C ILE A 188 5.67 18.59 15.93
N ILE A 189 6.05 17.36 16.27
CA ILE A 189 5.66 16.69 17.50
C ILE A 189 6.92 16.61 18.34
N ASP A 190 6.87 17.27 19.49
CA ASP A 190 7.95 17.25 20.48
C ASP A 190 7.49 16.55 21.75
N ASN A 191 8.43 15.86 22.38
CA ASN A 191 8.22 15.30 23.70
C ASN A 191 8.72 16.32 24.70
N VAL A 192 7.87 16.73 25.63
CA VAL A 192 8.34 17.44 26.82
C VAL A 192 8.88 16.41 27.81
#